data_AF-A0A2N6KDU0-F1
#
_entry.id   AF-A0A2N6KDU0-F1
#
_cell.length_a   1.000
_cell.length_b   1.000
_cell.length_c   1.000
_cell.angle_alpha   90.00
_cell.angle_beta   90.00
_cell.angle_gamma   90.00
#
_symmetry.space_group_name_H-M   'P 1'
#
loop_
_entity.id
_entity.type
_entity.pdbx_description
1 polymer ?
#
loop_
_entity_poly.entity_id
_entity_poly.type
_entity_poly.pdbx_seq_one_letter_code
_entity_poly.pdbx_strand_id
1 'polypeptide(L)'
;MGKSKTLVTLGADNKAYMGICSGKDGKYIVTVTFDNIDFDVLVDLSKPDAIEKSAVVGQKENYPAKMSINLLHSLLAARTFTELGKLDQLLTWEKAKSLAVV
;
A
#
# COMPACT_ATOMS: atom_id res chain seq x y z
N MET A 1 -0.76 -20.87 -0.46
CA MET A 1 0.24 -20.30 0.45
C MET A 1 1.30 -19.56 -0.35
N GLY A 2 1.33 -18.22 -0.31
CA GLY A 2 2.51 -17.48 -0.80
C GLY A 2 3.63 -17.61 0.22
N LYS A 3 4.70 -18.34 -0.12
CA LYS A 3 5.85 -18.60 0.77
C LYS A 3 6.78 -17.38 0.93
N SER A 4 6.67 -16.35 0.08
CA SER A 4 7.53 -15.17 0.13
C SER A 4 6.77 -13.95 0.66
N LYS A 5 7.28 -13.40 1.76
CA LYS A 5 7.00 -12.04 2.22
C LYS A 5 7.87 -11.10 1.37
N THR A 6 7.27 -10.44 0.39
CA THR A 6 8.00 -9.62 -0.59
C THR A 6 7.59 -8.16 -0.42
N LEU A 7 8.58 -7.31 -0.18
CA LEU A 7 8.46 -5.86 -0.33
C LEU A 7 9.10 -5.49 -1.66
N VAL A 8 8.32 -4.88 -2.55
CA VAL A 8 8.83 -4.28 -3.79
C VAL A 8 8.81 -2.77 -3.60
N THR A 9 9.93 -2.11 -3.89
CA THR A 9 10.00 -0.65 -3.95
C THR A 9 10.26 -0.23 -5.40
N LEU A 10 9.38 0.60 -5.95
CA LEU A 10 9.50 1.18 -7.28
C LEU A 10 9.83 2.67 -7.10
N GLY A 11 10.89 3.14 -7.75
CA GLY A 11 11.24 4.56 -7.78
C GLY A 11 10.83 5.18 -9.12
N ALA A 12 10.19 6.35 -9.08
CA ALA A 12 9.92 7.14 -10.29
C ALA A 12 10.90 8.31 -10.45
N ASP A 13 11.42 8.84 -9.35
CA ASP A 13 12.46 9.87 -9.29
C ASP A 13 13.20 9.80 -7.93
N ASN A 14 14.00 10.82 -7.57
CA ASN A 14 14.78 10.84 -6.33
C ASN A 14 13.96 10.99 -5.03
N LYS A 15 12.64 11.23 -5.13
CA LYS A 15 11.76 11.46 -3.97
C LYS A 15 10.44 10.68 -4.04
N ALA A 16 10.10 10.14 -5.20
CA ALA A 16 8.90 9.39 -5.47
C ALA A 16 9.16 7.88 -5.39
N TYR A 17 8.54 7.25 -4.40
CA TYR A 17 8.65 5.81 -4.16
C TYR A 17 7.28 5.19 -3.95
N MET A 18 7.08 4.01 -4.53
CA MET A 18 5.94 3.14 -4.24
C MET A 18 6.43 1.87 -3.56
N GLY A 19 5.88 1.57 -2.38
CA GLY A 19 6.07 0.32 -1.67
C GLY A 19 4.88 -0.61 -1.83
N ILE A 20 5.12 -1.85 -2.28
CA ILE A 20 4.11 -2.91 -2.36
C ILE A 20 4.53 -4.04 -1.44
N CYS A 21 3.77 -4.23 -0.37
CA CYS A 21 4.00 -5.27 0.62
C CYS A 21 3.01 -6.43 0.41
N SER A 22 3.50 -7.64 0.22
CA SER A 22 2.63 -8.83 0.26
C SER A 22 2.29 -9.22 1.71
N GLY A 23 1.01 -9.42 1.96
CA GLY A 23 0.46 -9.98 3.20
C GLY A 23 0.10 -11.47 3.04
N LYS A 24 -0.54 -12.02 4.07
CA LYS A 24 -1.17 -13.36 3.98
C LYS A 24 -2.37 -13.34 3.02
N ASP A 25 -2.68 -14.50 2.47
CA ASP A 25 -3.89 -14.75 1.68
C ASP A 25 -4.06 -13.90 0.41
N GLY A 26 -2.95 -13.52 -0.23
CA GLY A 26 -2.99 -12.75 -1.48
C GLY A 26 -3.47 -11.31 -1.30
N LYS A 27 -3.37 -10.79 -0.07
CA LYS A 27 -3.62 -9.40 0.28
C LYS A 27 -2.33 -8.60 0.14
N TYR A 28 -2.44 -7.35 -0.29
CA TYR A 28 -1.31 -6.44 -0.48
C TYR A 28 -1.59 -5.11 0.21
N ILE A 29 -0.55 -4.45 0.68
CA ILE A 29 -0.60 -3.03 1.06
C ILE A 29 0.25 -2.26 0.06
N VAL A 30 -0.31 -1.20 -0.49
CA VAL A 30 0.39 -0.30 -1.41
C VAL A 30 0.48 1.07 -0.77
N THR A 31 1.70 1.58 -0.69
CA THR A 31 2.00 2.93 -0.18
C THR A 31 2.80 3.69 -1.22
N VAL A 32 2.61 5.01 -1.28
CA VAL A 32 3.34 5.90 -2.18
C VAL A 32 3.75 7.13 -1.40
N THR A 33 4.96 7.63 -1.64
CA THR A 33 5.39 8.96 -1.22
C THR A 33 5.99 9.68 -2.42
N PHE A 34 5.89 11.01 -2.43
CA PHE A 34 6.50 11.88 -3.44
C PHE A 34 7.56 12.83 -2.86
N ASP A 35 7.67 12.87 -1.53
CA ASP A 35 8.54 13.78 -0.78
C ASP A 35 9.28 13.11 0.38
N ASN A 36 9.07 11.80 0.59
CA ASN A 36 9.54 11.01 1.73
C ASN A 36 9.00 11.45 3.10
N ILE A 37 7.96 12.29 3.12
CA ILE A 37 7.34 12.83 4.34
C ILE A 37 5.90 12.34 4.42
N ASP A 38 5.13 12.63 3.38
CA ASP A 38 3.73 12.25 3.27
C ASP A 38 3.60 10.94 2.51
N PHE A 39 2.77 10.04 3.06
CA PHE A 39 2.46 8.76 2.45
C PHE A 39 0.99 8.70 2.10
N ASP A 40 0.70 8.31 0.86
CA ASP A 40 -0.61 7.90 0.40
C ASP A 40 -0.70 6.37 0.44
N VAL A 41 -1.82 5.85 0.94
CA VAL A 41 -2.10 4.41 1.02
C VAL A 41 -3.28 4.10 0.12
N LEU A 42 -3.16 3.04 -0.66
CA LEU A 42 -4.26 2.53 -1.46
C LEU A 42 -5.31 1.90 -0.56
N VAL A 43 -6.56 2.34 -0.69
CA VAL A 43 -7.69 1.84 0.11
C VAL A 43 -8.83 1.34 -0.77
N ASP A 44 -9.57 0.39 -0.20
CA ASP A 44 -10.83 -0.12 -0.72
C ASP A 44 -11.95 0.32 0.22
N LEU A 45 -12.70 1.36 -0.17
CA LEU A 45 -13.77 1.96 0.64
C LEU A 45 -14.97 1.03 0.84
N SER A 46 -15.06 -0.10 0.12
CA SER A 46 -16.08 -1.12 0.39
C SER A 46 -15.81 -1.90 1.67
N LYS A 47 -14.59 -1.81 2.22
CA LYS A 47 -14.16 -2.52 3.42
C LYS A 47 -14.18 -1.61 4.64
N PRO A 48 -14.40 -2.18 5.83
CA PRO A 48 -14.46 -1.39 7.04
C PRO A 48 -13.10 -0.79 7.39
N ASP A 49 -13.13 0.32 8.13
CA ASP A 49 -11.96 0.89 8.81
C ASP A 49 -11.58 0.09 10.08
N ALA A 50 -12.18 -1.09 10.26
CA ALA A 50 -11.88 -1.97 11.36
C ALA A 50 -10.48 -2.55 11.17
N ILE A 51 -9.70 -2.51 12.25
CA ILE A 51 -8.38 -3.14 12.31
C ILE A 51 -8.52 -4.64 12.06
N GLU A 52 -7.88 -5.12 10.99
CA GLU A 52 -7.68 -6.54 10.76
C GLU A 52 -6.27 -6.93 11.21
N LYS A 53 -6.15 -8.09 11.87
CA LYS A 53 -4.84 -8.71 12.15
C LYS A 53 -4.24 -9.19 10.83
N SER A 54 -3.53 -8.31 10.13
CA SER A 54 -2.82 -8.66 8.90
C SER A 54 -1.34 -8.84 9.20
N ALA A 55 -0.80 -10.01 8.84
CA ALA A 55 0.63 -10.26 8.91
C ALA A 55 1.29 -9.72 7.63
N VAL A 56 1.44 -8.41 7.55
CA VAL A 56 2.25 -7.75 6.51
C VAL A 56 3.72 -7.89 6.88
N VAL A 57 4.61 -7.88 5.89
CA VAL A 57 6.05 -8.12 6.06
C VAL A 57 6.65 -7.20 7.13
N GLY A 58 7.35 -7.78 8.11
CA GLY A 58 8.27 -7.03 9.00
C GLY A 58 7.66 -6.41 10.25
N GLN A 59 6.39 -5.98 10.25
CA GLN A 59 5.75 -5.38 11.42
C GLN A 59 4.49 -6.16 11.79
N LYS A 60 4.33 -6.44 13.10
CA LYS A 60 3.09 -6.96 13.69
C LYS A 60 2.10 -5.81 13.86
N GLU A 61 1.98 -4.98 12.84
CA GLU A 61 1.11 -3.83 12.82
C GLU A 61 -0.26 -4.21 12.29
N ASN A 62 -1.24 -3.65 12.96
CA ASN A 62 -2.65 -3.87 12.77
C ASN A 62 -3.14 -2.83 11.76
N TYR A 63 -3.40 -3.23 10.52
CA TYR A 63 -3.88 -2.32 9.48
C TYR A 63 -5.40 -2.41 9.33
N PRO A 64 -6.10 -1.29 9.07
CA PRO A 64 -7.50 -1.30 8.66
C PRO A 64 -7.75 -2.24 7.47
N ALA A 65 -8.86 -2.97 7.48
CA ALA A 65 -9.22 -3.90 6.40
C ALA A 65 -9.27 -3.20 5.03
N LYS A 66 -9.63 -1.92 4.99
CA LYS A 66 -9.62 -1.09 3.78
C LYS A 66 -8.24 -0.98 3.11
N MET A 67 -7.14 -1.09 3.85
CA MET A 67 -5.77 -1.07 3.28
C MET A 67 -5.36 -2.41 2.67
N SER A 68 -6.16 -3.46 2.85
CA SER A 68 -5.89 -4.78 2.28
C SER A 68 -6.40 -4.85 0.84
N ILE A 69 -5.50 -4.73 -0.12
CA ILE A 69 -5.82 -4.64 -1.54
C ILE A 69 -5.56 -5.97 -2.26
N ASN A 70 -6.30 -6.23 -3.34
CA ASN A 70 -6.09 -7.41 -4.18
C ASN A 70 -4.90 -7.20 -5.14
N LEU A 71 -4.43 -8.28 -5.77
CA LEU A 71 -3.30 -8.22 -6.69
C LEU A 71 -3.57 -7.30 -7.89
N LEU A 72 -4.77 -7.32 -8.46
CA LEU A 72 -5.10 -6.55 -9.67
C LEU A 72 -4.97 -5.04 -9.44
N HIS A 73 -5.56 -4.52 -8.37
CA HIS A 73 -5.44 -3.10 -8.02
C HIS A 73 -4.00 -2.73 -7.65
N SER A 74 -3.24 -3.65 -7.05
CA SER A 74 -1.82 -3.42 -6.74
C SER A 74 -0.97 -3.31 -8.00
N LEU A 75 -1.23 -4.16 -9.00
CA LEU A 75 -0.53 -4.11 -10.29
C LEU A 75 -0.94 -2.89 -11.12
N LEU A 76 -2.21 -2.47 -11.07
CA LEU A 76 -2.66 -1.25 -11.71
C LEU A 76 -1.95 -0.02 -11.12
N ALA A 77 -1.88 0.07 -9.78
CA ALA A 77 -1.14 1.12 -9.11
C ALA A 77 0.34 1.13 -9.53
N ALA A 78 0.99 -0.04 -9.49
CA ALA A 78 2.40 -0.21 -9.88
C ALA A 78 2.65 0.29 -11.30
N ARG A 79 1.81 -0.14 -12.25
CA ARG A 79 1.91 0.23 -13.66
C ARG A 79 1.84 1.73 -13.82
N THR A 80 0.76 2.36 -13.34
CA THR A 80 0.53 3.80 -13.49
C THR A 80 1.64 4.63 -12.84
N PHE A 81 2.12 4.20 -11.68
CA PHE A 81 3.24 4.84 -11.01
C PHE A 81 4.54 4.72 -11.82
N THR A 82 4.86 3.54 -12.36
CA THR A 82 6.08 3.36 -13.16
C THR A 82 6.03 4.06 -14.52
N GLU A 83 4.85 4.13 -15.15
CA GLU A 83 4.68 4.74 -16.47
C GLU A 83 4.58 6.26 -16.39
N LEU A 84 3.89 6.80 -15.37
CA LEU A 84 3.52 8.23 -15.30
C LEU A 84 4.09 8.97 -14.09
N GLY A 85 4.66 8.27 -13.10
CA GLY A 85 5.10 8.88 -11.84
C GLY A 85 3.95 9.48 -11.01
N LYS A 86 2.73 8.94 -11.14
CA LYS A 86 1.51 9.48 -10.52
C LYS A 86 0.66 8.38 -9.89
N LEU A 87 -0.27 8.77 -9.03
CA LEU A 87 -1.32 7.89 -8.51
C LEU A 87 -2.37 7.62 -9.59
N ASP A 88 -2.86 6.38 -9.62
CA ASP A 88 -3.95 5.99 -10.53
C ASP A 88 -5.28 6.61 -10.07
N GLN A 89 -5.99 7.26 -11.00
CA GLN A 89 -7.25 7.98 -10.73
C GLN A 89 -8.45 7.06 -10.55
N LEU A 90 -8.37 5.81 -10.99
CA LEU A 90 -9.42 4.81 -10.78
C LEU A 90 -9.32 4.15 -9.40
N LEU A 91 -8.23 4.41 -8.70
CA LEU A 91 -7.95 3.89 -7.37
C LEU A 91 -8.19 4.95 -6.31
N THR A 92 -8.57 4.53 -5.11
CA THR A 92 -8.80 5.44 -3.99
C THR A 92 -7.59 5.47 -3.08
N TRP A 93 -7.11 6.67 -2.78
CA TRP A 93 -5.94 6.89 -1.95
C TRP A 93 -6.31 7.72 -0.72
N GLU A 94 -5.80 7.32 0.43
CA GLU A 94 -5.91 8.10 1.67
C GLU A 94 -4.51 8.44 2.18
N LYS A 95 -4.35 9.62 2.78
CA LYS A 95 -3.13 9.93 3.51
C LYS A 95 -2.98 8.98 4.69
N ALA A 96 -1.81 8.36 4.80
CA ALA A 96 -1.42 7.59 5.97
C ALA A 96 -1.47 8.54 7.16
N LYS A 97 -2.45 8.37 8.05
CA LYS A 97 -2.42 9.07 9.33
C LYS A 97 -1.17 8.57 10.07
N SER A 98 -0.35 9.51 10.54
CA SER A 98 0.79 9.20 11.40
C SER A 98 0.35 8.23 12.50
N LEU A 99 0.93 7.03 12.53
CA LEU A 99 0.84 6.10 13.65
C LEU A 99 1.67 6.67 14.82
N ALA A 100 1.36 7.88 15.27
CA ALA A 100 1.83 8.40 16.54
C ALA A 100 0.94 7.77 17.61
N VAL A 101 1.36 6.62 18.13
CA VAL A 101 0.82 6.05 19.35
C VAL A 101 1.29 6.95 20.49
N VAL A 102 0.34 7.55 21.22
CA VAL A 102 0.54 8.20 22.52
C VAL A 102 0.90 7.16 23.57
#